data_AF-A0A7S4L1G3-F1
#
_entry.id   AF-A0A7S4L1G3-F1
#
_cell.length_a   1.000
_cell.length_b   1.000
_cell.length_c   1.000
_cell.angle_alpha   90.00
_cell.angle_beta   90.00
_cell.angle_gamma   90.00
#
_symmetry.space_group_name_H-M   'P 1'
#
loop_
_entity.id
_entity.type
_entity.pdbx_description
1 polymer ?
#
loop_
_entity_poly.entity_id
_entity_poly.type
_entity_poly.pdbx_seq_one_letter_code
_entity_poly.pdbx_strand_id
1 'polypeptide(L)'
;KDSYKALFFKDFALLCALGVCAGGLVSMLTSNLLLYIKYYLDVEEMSTPILLALMLSIGACIPIWVVVLKKIGKKKASFVGITPTMIVFLCFIFVQPGQAVLVMFLCILLGCGASCFIIC
;
A
#
# COMPACT_ATOMS: atom_id res chain seq x y z
N LYS A 1 -8.58 -12.99 -31.43
CA LYS A 1 -8.05 -11.67 -31.87
C LYS A 1 -8.82 -10.60 -31.10
N ASP A 2 -9.01 -10.80 -29.79
CA ASP A 2 -10.09 -10.17 -29.02
C ASP A 2 -9.59 -9.53 -27.71
N SER A 3 -8.30 -9.69 -27.39
CA SER A 3 -7.70 -9.19 -26.16
C SER A 3 -7.66 -7.66 -26.07
N TYR A 4 -7.61 -6.94 -27.20
CA TYR A 4 -7.57 -5.47 -27.22
C TYR A 4 -8.94 -4.81 -27.00
N LYS A 5 -10.05 -5.51 -27.29
CA LYS A 5 -11.40 -4.99 -27.02
C LYS A 5 -11.75 -5.02 -25.52
N ALA A 6 -11.14 -5.92 -24.75
CA ALA A 6 -11.26 -5.94 -23.29
C ALA A 6 -10.62 -4.70 -22.63
N LEU A 7 -9.55 -4.16 -23.26
CA LEU A 7 -8.83 -2.98 -22.77
C LEU A 7 -9.67 -1.68 -22.85
N PHE A 8 -10.68 -1.63 -23.72
CA PHE A 8 -11.51 -0.45 -23.95
C PHE A 8 -12.82 -0.42 -23.14
N PHE A 9 -13.05 -1.41 -22.27
CA PHE A 9 -14.10 -1.29 -21.26
C PHE A 9 -13.65 -0.25 -20.22
N LYS A 10 -14.42 0.84 -20.09
CA LYS A 10 -14.15 1.94 -19.13
C LYS A 10 -13.80 1.43 -17.73
N ASP A 11 -14.46 0.36 -17.30
CA ASP A 11 -14.25 -0.25 -15.99
C ASP A 11 -12.90 -0.96 -15.85
N PHE A 12 -12.39 -1.58 -16.92
CA PHE A 12 -11.08 -2.24 -16.92
C PHE A 12 -9.96 -1.20 -16.97
N ALA A 13 -10.07 -0.20 -17.84
CA ALA A 13 -9.10 0.90 -17.93
C ALA A 13 -8.99 1.68 -16.62
N LEU A 14 -10.12 1.93 -15.94
CA LEU A 14 -10.15 2.61 -14.64
C LEU A 14 -9.48 1.78 -13.55
N LEU A 15 -9.66 0.45 -13.54
CA LEU A 15 -8.99 -0.43 -12.59
C LEU A 15 -7.48 -0.50 -12.82
N CYS A 16 -7.05 -0.61 -14.08
CA CYS A 16 -5.63 -0.56 -14.41
C CYS A 16 -5.00 0.78 -14.04
N ALA A 17 -5.66 1.90 -14.34
CA ALA A 17 -5.18 3.23 -13.97
C ALA A 17 -5.05 3.39 -12.44
N LEU A 18 -6.08 2.98 -11.68
CA LEU A 18 -6.02 3.00 -10.21
C LEU A 18 -4.91 2.09 -9.67
N GLY A 19 -4.75 0.89 -10.22
CA GLY A 19 -3.70 -0.04 -9.83
C GLY A 19 -2.30 0.52 -10.07
N VAL A 20 -2.07 1.12 -11.24
CA VAL A 20 -0.77 1.74 -11.58
C VAL A 20 -0.50 2.96 -10.71
N CYS A 21 -1.47 3.86 -10.55
CA CYS A 21 -1.30 5.05 -9.72
C CYS A 21 -1.04 4.69 -8.25
N ALA A 22 -1.88 3.84 -7.66
CA ALA A 22 -1.75 3.50 -6.25
C ALA A 22 -0.55 2.58 -5.97
N GLY A 23 -0.28 1.62 -6.86
CA GLY A 23 0.92 0.79 -6.79
C GLY A 23 2.20 1.61 -6.94
N GLY A 24 2.20 2.61 -7.82
CA GLY A 24 3.29 3.57 -7.99
C GLY A 24 3.54 4.43 -6.74
N LEU A 25 2.48 4.89 -6.09
CA LEU A 25 2.60 5.64 -4.82
C LEU A 25 3.22 4.77 -3.73
N VAL A 26 2.74 3.54 -3.56
CA VAL A 26 3.25 2.61 -2.54
C VAL A 26 4.72 2.26 -2.79
N SER A 27 5.11 2.02 -4.04
CA SER A 27 6.50 1.70 -4.37
C SER A 27 7.43 2.90 -4.12
N MET A 28 7.01 4.10 -4.51
CA MET A 28 7.73 5.33 -4.19
C MET A 28 7.89 5.52 -2.69
N LEU A 29 6.83 5.32 -1.90
CA LEU A 29 6.94 5.44 -0.45
C LEU A 29 7.88 4.40 0.13
N THR A 30 7.78 3.13 -0.30
CA THR A 30 8.63 2.04 0.20
C THR A 30 10.12 2.32 -0.08
N SER A 31 10.44 2.85 -1.27
CA SER A 31 11.82 3.26 -1.61
C SER A 31 12.30 4.46 -0.80
N ASN A 32 11.42 5.43 -0.54
CA ASN A 32 11.76 6.62 0.25
C ASN A 32 11.70 6.39 1.76
N LEU A 33 11.06 5.31 2.23
CA LEU A 33 10.90 5.00 3.66
C LEU A 33 12.26 4.87 4.36
N LEU A 34 13.23 4.24 3.69
CA LEU A 34 14.60 4.13 4.20
C LEU A 34 15.27 5.49 4.38
N LEU A 35 15.10 6.38 3.41
CA LEU A 35 15.60 7.75 3.49
C LEU A 35 14.88 8.53 4.61
N TYR A 36 13.57 8.34 4.74
CA TYR A 36 12.78 8.96 5.79
C TYR A 36 13.25 8.51 7.18
N ILE A 37 13.45 7.22 7.40
CA ILE A 37 13.92 6.72 8.70
C ILE A 37 15.33 7.22 9.01
N LYS A 38 16.24 7.20 8.02
CA LYS A 38 17.64 7.59 8.19
C LYS A 38 17.82 9.10 8.40
N TYR A 39 17.18 9.93 7.58
CA TYR A 39 17.43 11.39 7.58
C TYR A 39 16.42 12.18 8.42
N TYR A 40 15.19 11.68 8.58
CA TYR A 40 14.13 12.41 9.28
C TYR A 40 13.94 11.92 10.72
N LEU A 41 14.03 10.60 10.95
CA LEU A 41 13.83 10.03 12.28
C LEU A 41 15.11 9.93 13.12
N ASP A 42 16.29 9.93 12.49
CA ASP A 42 17.60 9.76 13.13
C ASP A 42 17.72 8.48 13.99
N VAL A 43 16.87 7.47 13.69
CA VAL A 43 16.82 6.17 14.39
C VAL A 43 17.24 5.07 13.43
N GLU A 44 18.52 5.03 13.07
CA GLU A 44 19.05 4.00 12.14
C GLU A 44 18.83 2.58 12.66
N GLU A 45 18.88 2.37 13.98
CA GLU A 45 18.70 1.06 14.61
C GLU A 45 17.28 0.49 14.42
N MET A 46 16.26 1.33 14.25
CA MET A 46 14.88 0.90 14.03
C MET A 46 14.48 0.74 12.56
N SER A 47 15.40 1.00 11.61
CA SER A 47 15.13 0.86 10.17
C SER A 47 14.73 -0.56 9.78
N THR A 48 15.50 -1.54 10.24
CA THR A 48 15.30 -2.96 9.94
C THR A 48 13.97 -3.50 10.48
N PRO A 49 13.59 -3.30 11.76
CA PRO A 49 12.31 -3.79 12.27
C PRO A 49 11.10 -3.10 11.62
N ILE A 50 11.19 -1.81 11.26
CA ILE A 50 10.09 -1.11 10.56
C ILE A 50 9.86 -1.71 9.15
N LEU A 51 10.94 -1.95 8.40
CA LEU A 51 10.87 -2.61 7.09
C LEU A 51 10.34 -4.04 7.20
N LEU A 52 10.80 -4.81 8.19
CA LEU A 52 10.32 -6.16 8.44
C LEU A 52 8.82 -6.16 8.77
N ALA A 53 8.36 -5.24 9.62
CA ALA A 53 6.93 -5.11 9.94
C ALA A 53 6.09 -4.79 8.70
N LEU A 54 6.60 -3.93 7.80
CA LEU A 54 5.95 -3.64 6.52
C LEU A 54 5.88 -4.87 5.62
N MET A 55 6.99 -5.60 5.44
CA MET A 55 7.02 -6.80 4.61
C MET A 55 6.13 -7.92 5.16
N LEU A 56 6.16 -8.15 6.47
CA LEU A 56 5.30 -9.13 7.15
C LEU A 56 3.82 -8.76 7.04
N SER A 57 3.49 -7.47 7.19
CA SER A 57 2.12 -6.98 6.99
C SER A 57 1.61 -7.27 5.59
N ILE A 58 2.43 -7.01 4.56
CA ILE A 58 2.09 -7.31 3.16
C ILE A 58 1.80 -8.81 3.02
N GLY A 59 2.73 -9.66 3.46
CA GLY A 59 2.60 -11.11 3.37
C GLY A 59 1.34 -11.64 4.09
N ALA A 60 1.09 -11.15 5.30
CA ALA A 60 -0.05 -11.57 6.12
C ALA A 60 -1.40 -11.09 5.57
N CYS A 61 -1.44 -9.91 4.95
CA CYS A 61 -2.68 -9.33 4.44
C CYS A 61 -3.08 -9.88 3.06
N ILE A 62 -2.16 -10.47 2.30
CA ILE A 62 -2.46 -11.09 1.00
C ILE A 62 -3.63 -12.11 1.07
N PRO A 63 -3.59 -13.16 1.92
CA PRO A 63 -4.67 -14.14 1.98
C PRO A 63 -6.00 -13.54 2.42
N ILE A 64 -5.96 -12.53 3.30
CA ILE A 64 -7.14 -11.80 3.77
C ILE A 64 -7.82 -11.11 2.56
N TRP A 65 -7.03 -10.41 1.74
CA TRP A 65 -7.55 -9.73 0.55
C TRP A 65 -8.05 -10.69 -0.53
N VAL A 66 -7.47 -11.89 -0.67
CA VAL A 66 -7.99 -12.91 -1.59
C VAL A 66 -9.42 -13.34 -1.22
N VAL A 67 -9.70 -13.51 0.08
CA VAL A 67 -11.04 -13.84 0.57
C VAL A 67 -12.01 -12.68 0.34
N VAL A 68 -11.57 -11.46 0.62
CA VAL A 68 -12.34 -10.23 0.38
C VAL A 68 -12.68 -10.08 -1.11
N LEU A 69 -11.71 -10.29 -2.00
CA LEU A 69 -11.89 -10.23 -3.44
C LEU A 69 -12.94 -11.22 -3.95
N LYS A 70 -12.96 -12.44 -3.41
CA LYS A 70 -13.98 -13.45 -3.74
C LYS A 70 -15.39 -13.04 -3.30
N LYS A 71 -15.53 -12.29 -2.21
CA LYS A 71 -16.83 -11.85 -1.69
C LYS A 71 -17.38 -10.58 -2.35
N ILE A 72 -16.52 -9.58 -2.61
CA ILE A 72 -16.97 -8.22 -2.97
C ILE A 72 -16.63 -7.86 -4.43
N GLY A 73 -15.82 -8.68 -5.10
CA GLY A 73 -15.37 -8.46 -6.48
C GLY A 73 -14.23 -7.43 -6.59
N LYS A 74 -13.45 -7.53 -7.69
CA LYS A 74 -12.24 -6.73 -7.93
C LYS A 74 -12.45 -5.22 -7.76
N LYS A 75 -13.49 -4.66 -8.38
CA LYS A 75 -13.73 -3.21 -8.42
C LYS A 75 -13.93 -2.59 -7.04
N LYS A 76 -14.71 -3.26 -6.18
CA LYS A 76 -14.98 -2.78 -4.81
C LYS A 76 -13.79 -3.03 -3.89
N ALA A 77 -13.12 -4.17 -4.01
CA ALA A 77 -11.93 -4.47 -3.22
C ALA A 77 -10.81 -3.43 -3.46
N SER A 78 -10.55 -3.04 -4.71
CA SER A 78 -9.56 -2.00 -5.01
C SER A 78 -9.90 -0.64 -4.36
N PHE A 79 -11.18 -0.24 -4.36
CA PHE A 79 -11.61 1.00 -3.69
C PHE A 79 -11.41 0.93 -2.17
N VAL A 80 -11.75 -0.21 -1.56
CA VAL A 80 -11.56 -0.44 -0.12
C VAL A 80 -10.07 -0.46 0.24
N GLY A 81 -9.18 -0.91 -0.65
CA GLY A 81 -7.73 -0.88 -0.44
C GLY A 81 -7.12 0.53 -0.58
N ILE A 82 -7.58 1.34 -1.53
CA ILE A 82 -7.02 2.67 -1.80
C ILE A 82 -7.34 3.67 -0.69
N THR A 83 -8.56 3.63 -0.19
CA THR A 83 -9.06 4.59 0.82
C THR A 83 -8.19 4.64 2.09
N PRO A 84 -7.88 3.52 2.77
CA PRO A 84 -7.00 3.54 3.94
C PRO A 84 -5.56 3.92 3.58
N THR A 85 -5.06 3.49 2.41
CA THR A 85 -3.69 3.84 1.99
C THR A 85 -3.52 5.35 1.83
N MET A 86 -4.52 6.05 1.26
CA MET A 86 -4.51 7.51 1.15
C MET A 86 -4.50 8.22 2.52
N ILE A 87 -5.24 7.68 3.49
CA ILE A 87 -5.25 8.22 4.86
C ILE A 87 -3.86 8.06 5.50
N VAL A 88 -3.20 6.91 5.28
CA VAL A 88 -1.83 6.66 5.78
C VAL A 88 -0.84 7.66 5.18
N PHE A 89 -0.92 7.94 3.88
CA PHE A 89 -0.09 8.97 3.23
C PHE A 89 -0.27 10.35 3.87
N LEU A 90 -1.52 10.75 4.14
CA LEU A 90 -1.80 12.01 4.83
C LEU A 90 -1.22 12.01 6.24
N CYS A 91 -1.36 10.91 7.00
CA CYS A 91 -0.80 10.78 8.34
C CYS A 91 0.73 10.88 8.34
N PHE A 92 1.43 10.32 7.34
CA PHE A 92 2.89 10.40 7.23
C PHE A 92 3.42 11.84 7.17
N ILE A 93 2.65 12.80 6.65
CA ILE A 93 3.02 14.23 6.60
C ILE A 93 3.06 14.85 8.00
N PHE A 94 2.24 14.36 8.92
CA PHE A 94 2.12 14.89 10.29
C PHE A 94 3.02 14.16 11.30
N VAL A 95 3.74 13.12 10.88
CA VAL A 95 4.65 12.38 11.76
C VAL A 95 5.83 13.28 12.14
N GLN A 96 6.06 13.42 13.45
CA GLN A 96 7.21 14.13 14.00
C GLN A 96 8.36 13.15 14.34
N PRO A 97 9.63 13.62 14.32
CA PRO A 97 10.77 12.81 14.73
C PRO A 97 10.62 12.32 16.17
N GLY A 98 10.94 11.04 16.42
CA GLY A 98 10.82 10.39 17.73
C GLY A 98 9.56 9.54 17.95
N GLN A 99 8.55 9.62 17.07
CA GLN A 99 7.32 8.81 17.17
C GLN A 99 7.43 7.44 16.47
N ALA A 100 8.44 6.64 16.82
CA ALA A 100 8.73 5.36 16.16
C ALA A 100 7.56 4.36 16.17
N VAL A 101 6.78 4.33 17.27
CA VAL A 101 5.60 3.44 17.40
C VAL A 101 4.50 3.83 16.40
N LEU A 102 4.28 5.12 16.19
CA LEU A 102 3.26 5.62 15.26
C LEU A 102 3.65 5.30 13.82
N VAL A 103 4.94 5.45 13.48
CA VAL A 103 5.49 5.04 12.17
C VAL A 103 5.33 3.55 11.95
N MET A 104 5.60 2.71 12.95
CA MET A 104 5.42 1.26 12.83
C MET A 104 3.95 0.89 12.57
N PHE A 105 3.01 1.52 13.26
CA PHE A 105 1.59 1.32 13.03
C PHE A 105 1.17 1.75 11.62
N LEU A 106 1.64 2.92 11.15
CA LEU A 106 1.39 3.40 9.80
C LEU A 106 1.98 2.48 8.73
N CYS A 107 3.17 1.92 8.96
CA CYS A 107 3.80 0.95 8.05
C CYS A 107 3.01 -0.37 7.97
N ILE A 108 2.44 -0.85 9.08
CA ILE A 108 1.55 -2.02 9.07
C ILE A 108 0.29 -1.72 8.27
N LEU A 109 -0.34 -0.56 8.50
CA LEU A 109 -1.53 -0.14 7.77
C LEU A 109 -1.25 0.03 6.26
N LEU A 110 -0.07 0.60 5.93
CA LEU A 110 0.41 0.73 4.57
C LEU A 110 0.60 -0.65 3.91
N GLY A 111 1.21 -1.60 4.62
CA GLY A 111 1.40 -2.97 4.13
C GLY A 111 0.08 -3.68 3.82
N CYS A 112 -0.96 -3.44 4.65
CA CYS A 112 -2.30 -3.95 4.41
C CYS A 112 -2.91 -3.35 3.13
N GLY A 113 -2.78 -2.03 2.92
CA GLY A 113 -3.20 -1.38 1.66
C GLY A 113 -2.41 -1.88 0.44
N ALA A 114 -1.09 -1.99 0.58
CA ALA A 114 -0.16 -2.45 -0.45
C ALA A 114 -0.52 -3.84 -0.98
N SER A 115 -0.86 -4.78 -0.09
CA SER A 115 -1.24 -6.14 -0.45
C SER A 115 -2.48 -6.22 -1.34
N CYS A 116 -3.44 -5.29 -1.20
CA CYS A 116 -4.63 -5.24 -2.05
C CYS A 116 -4.28 -4.98 -3.52
N PHE A 117 -3.25 -4.18 -3.80
CA PHE A 117 -2.82 -3.84 -5.16
C PHE A 117 -2.10 -4.97 -5.86
N ILE A 118 -1.40 -5.82 -5.11
CA ILE A 118 -0.70 -6.98 -5.67
C ILE A 118 -1.70 -7.98 -6.29
N ILE A 119 -2.92 -8.04 -5.76
CA ILE A 119 -3.91 -9.08 -6.11
C ILE A 119 -4.98 -8.57 -7.09
N CYS A 120 -5.29 -7.27 -7.07
CA CYS A 120 -6.33 -6.69 -7.96
C CYS A 120 -5.86 -6.62 -9.41
#